data_AF-A0A1Y4JZD2-F1
#
_entry.id   AF-A0A1Y4JZD2-F1
#
_cell.length_a   1.000
_cell.length_b   1.000
_cell.length_c   1.000
_cell.angle_alpha   90.00
_cell.angle_beta   90.00
_cell.angle_gamma   90.00
#
_symmetry.space_group_name_H-M   'P 1'
#
loop_
_entity.id
_entity.type
_entity.pdbx_description
1 polymer ?
#
loop_
_entity_poly.entity_id
_entity_poly.type
_entity_poly.pdbx_seq_one_letter_code
_entity_poly.pdbx_strand_id
1 'polypeptide(L)' 'MDYKALDTQKIRDYIDASDGMVAVDDIICNSGADKLRVYPALFELEQDGYIEVAEREELGAPIAICRKRGLINDR' A
#
# COMPACT_ATOMS: atom_id res chain seq x y z
N MET A 1 -2.43 -21.38 -7.44
CA MET A 1 -1.77 -20.07 -7.60
C MET A 1 -2.27 -19.20 -6.47
N ASP A 2 -1.38 -18.55 -5.72
CA ASP A 2 -1.79 -17.68 -4.62
C ASP A 2 -2.08 -16.27 -5.17
N TYR A 3 -3.35 -16.04 -5.48
CA TYR A 3 -3.82 -14.76 -6.01
C TYR A 3 -3.72 -13.62 -4.99
N LYS A 4 -3.82 -13.93 -3.70
CA LYS A 4 -3.64 -12.92 -2.64
C LYS A 4 -2.20 -12.44 -2.66
N ALA A 5 -1.23 -13.37 -2.57
CA ALA A 5 0.19 -13.02 -2.55
C ALA A 5 0.62 -12.25 -3.82
N LEU A 6 0.11 -12.65 -4.98
CA LEU A 6 0.41 -11.99 -6.24
C LEU A 6 -0.13 -10.55 -6.30
N ASP A 7 -1.36 -10.32 -5.86
CA ASP A 7 -1.93 -8.96 -5.84
C ASP A 7 -1.27 -8.09 -4.76
N THR A 8 -0.93 -8.65 -3.60
CA THR A 8 -0.14 -7.92 -2.59
C THR A 8 1.24 -7.51 -3.12
N GLN A 9 1.91 -8.38 -3.89
CA GLN A 9 3.20 -8.04 -4.49
C GLN A 9 3.08 -6.88 -5.49
N LYS A 10 2.08 -6.92 -6.38
CA LYS A 10 1.83 -5.82 -7.32
C LYS A 10 1.60 -4.47 -6.62
N ILE A 11 0.85 -4.48 -5.51
CA ILE A 11 0.62 -3.28 -4.70
C ILE A 11 1.93 -2.77 -4.11
N ARG A 12 2.77 -3.66 -3.56
CA ARG A 12 4.10 -3.30 -3.05
C ARG A 12 5.00 -2.72 -4.13
N ASP A 13 5.05 -3.36 -5.30
CA ASP A 13 5.86 -2.90 -6.43
C ASP A 13 5.46 -1.48 -6.86
N TYR A 14 4.15 -1.20 -6.93
CA TYR A 14 3.64 0.13 -7.25
C TYR A 14 4.01 1.17 -6.18
N ILE A 15 3.89 0.82 -4.90
CA ILE A 15 4.24 1.72 -3.78
C ILE A 15 5.75 1.97 -3.75
N ASP A 16 6.57 0.96 -3.96
CA ASP A 16 8.04 1.10 -3.93
C ASP A 16 8.57 1.91 -5.13
N ALA A 17 7.87 1.87 -6.26
CA ALA A 17 8.17 2.70 -7.42
C ALA A 17 7.78 4.18 -7.24
N SER A 18 7.02 4.51 -6.20
CA SER A 18 6.59 5.88 -5.92
C SER A 18 7.57 6.61 -4.98
N ASP A 19 7.87 7.87 -5.29
CA ASP A 19 8.62 8.74 -4.40
C ASP A 19 7.66 9.56 -3.52
N GLY A 20 7.18 8.95 -2.44
CA GLY A 20 6.47 9.66 -1.36
C GLY A 20 5.05 9.18 -1.11
N MET A 21 4.11 10.14 -1.12
CA MET A 21 2.71 9.87 -0.85
C MET A 21 2.02 9.33 -2.10
N VAL A 22 1.21 8.29 -1.92
CA VAL A 22 0.47 7.60 -2.99
C VAL A 22 -1.00 7.63 -2.65
N ALA A 23 -1.82 8.11 -3.58
CA ALA A 23 -3.27 8.02 -3.45
C ALA A 23 -3.72 6.56 -3.59
N VAL A 24 -4.67 6.15 -2.75
CA VAL A 24 -5.22 4.78 -2.81
C VAL A 24 -5.94 4.53 -4.13
N ASP A 25 -6.61 5.55 -4.69
CA ASP A 25 -7.22 5.46 -6.01
C ASP A 25 -6.20 5.18 -7.13
N ASP A 26 -4.99 5.75 -7.02
CA ASP A 26 -3.92 5.47 -7.97
C ASP A 26 -3.45 4.01 -7.88
N ILE A 27 -3.39 3.45 -6.66
CA ILE A 27 -3.06 2.03 -6.45
C ILE A 27 -4.15 1.15 -7.08
N ILE A 28 -5.43 1.48 -6.87
CA ILE A 28 -6.58 0.75 -7.41
C ILE A 28 -6.57 0.78 -8.95
N CYS A 29 -6.18 1.89 -9.55
CA CYS A 29 -6.19 2.07 -11.01
C CYS A 29 -4.95 1.51 -11.69
N ASN A 30 -3.77 1.59 -11.06
CA ASN A 30 -2.49 1.46 -11.76
C ASN A 30 -1.61 0.31 -11.26
N SER A 31 -1.85 -0.27 -10.07
CA SER A 31 -1.03 -1.39 -9.56
C SER A 31 -1.22 -2.69 -10.34
N GLY A 32 -2.33 -2.83 -11.07
CA GLY A 32 -2.70 -4.08 -11.75
C GLY A 32 -3.17 -5.19 -10.80
N ALA A 33 -3.34 -4.89 -9.51
CA ALA A 33 -3.98 -5.78 -8.55
C ALA A 33 -5.50 -5.80 -8.75
N ASP A 34 -6.15 -6.85 -8.26
CA ASP A 34 -7.60 -6.87 -8.13
C ASP A 34 -8.05 -5.75 -7.18
N LYS A 35 -8.96 -4.90 -7.66
CA LYS A 35 -9.44 -3.71 -6.93
C LYS A 35 -10.01 -4.05 -5.55
N LEU A 36 -10.67 -5.20 -5.41
CA LEU A 36 -11.27 -5.63 -4.13
C LEU A 36 -10.22 -6.09 -3.11
N ARG A 37 -8.98 -6.33 -3.55
CA ARG A 37 -7.87 -6.73 -2.66
C ARG A 37 -7.04 -5.55 -2.17
N VAL A 38 -7.15 -4.37 -2.78
CA VAL A 38 -6.31 -3.22 -2.42
C VAL A 38 -6.51 -2.81 -0.96
N TYR A 39 -7.74 -2.51 -0.53
CA TYR A 39 -7.98 -2.09 0.86
C TYR A 39 -7.56 -3.14 1.90
N PRO A 40 -7.94 -4.44 1.77
CA PRO A 40 -7.45 -5.47 2.68
C PRO A 40 -5.93 -5.59 2.72
N ALA A 41 -5.27 -5.52 1.56
CA ALA A 41 -3.81 -5.60 1.49
C ALA A 41 -3.16 -4.37 2.15
N LEU A 42 -3.66 -3.16 1.91
CA LEU A 42 -3.13 -1.95 2.57
C LEU A 42 -3.29 -2.02 4.09
N PHE A 43 -4.42 -2.55 4.58
CA PHE A 43 -4.64 -2.75 6.02
C PHE A 43 -3.62 -3.74 6.63
N GLU A 44 -3.30 -4.83 5.94
CA GLU A 44 -2.25 -5.76 6.37
C GLU A 44 -0.86 -5.10 6.34
N LEU A 45 -0.54 -4.37 5.26
CA LEU A 45 0.74 -3.68 5.11
C LEU A 45 0.95 -2.58 6.15
N GLU A 46 -0.11 -1.89 6.57
CA GLU A 46 -0.04 -0.91 7.66
C GLU A 46 0.25 -1.59 9.01
N GLN A 47 -0.43 -2.69 9.32
CA GLN A 47 -0.19 -3.46 10.55
C GLN A 47 1.22 -4.05 10.61
N ASP A 48 1.76 -4.47 9.46
CA ASP A 48 3.13 -4.95 9.31
C ASP A 48 4.17 -3.81 9.37
N GLY A 49 3.72 -2.55 9.40
CA GLY A 49 4.60 -1.38 9.39
C GLY A 49 5.31 -1.14 8.07
N TYR A 50 4.83 -1.73 6.96
CA TYR A 50 5.37 -1.51 5.63
C TYR A 50 5.02 -0.11 5.10
N ILE A 51 3.81 0.36 5.39
CA ILE A 51 3.32 1.69 5.04
C ILE A 51 2.81 2.41 6.26
N GLU A 52 2.64 3.72 6.13
CA GLU A 52 1.83 4.53 7.03
C GLU A 52 0.70 5.17 6.24
N VAL A 53 -0.49 5.25 6.82
CA VAL A 53 -1.62 5.98 6.22
C VAL A 53 -1.47 7.45 6.58
N ALA A 54 -1.24 8.28 5.57
CA ALA A 54 -1.04 9.70 5.74
C ALA A 54 -2.37 10.45 5.88
N GLU A 55 -3.39 10.01 5.14
CA GLU A 55 -4.73 10.62 5.15
C GLU A 55 -5.81 9.55 5.17
N ARG A 56 -6.86 9.81 5.96
CA ARG A 56 -8.04 8.95 6.08
C ARG A 56 -9.31 9.75 5.79
N GLU A 57 -10.29 9.06 5.23
CA GLU A 57 -11.66 9.55 5.17
C GLU A 57 -12.28 9.63 6.57
N GLU A 58 -13.45 10.28 6.67
CA GLU A 58 -14.22 10.43 7.91
C GLU A 58 -14.53 9.07 8.58
N LEU A 59 -14.75 8.03 7.78
CA LEU A 59 -15.03 6.67 8.27
C LEU A 59 -13.77 5.79 8.41
N GLY A 60 -12.59 6.38 8.28
CA GLY A 60 -11.31 5.73 8.53
C GLY A 60 -10.69 4.99 7.35
N ALA A 61 -11.32 5.00 6.16
CA ALA A 61 -10.72 4.43 4.95
C ALA A 61 -9.46 5.23 4.55
N PRO A 62 -8.35 4.57 4.13
CA PRO A 62 -7.15 5.28 3.70
C PRO A 62 -7.39 6.00 2.37
N ILE A 63 -7.06 7.29 2.31
CA ILE A 63 -7.07 8.10 1.08
C ILE A 63 -5.67 8.11 0.48
N ALA A 64 -4.66 8.27 1.32
CA ALA A 64 -3.28 8.37 0.90
C ALA A 64 -2.36 7.64 1.89
N ILE A 65 -1.36 6.98 1.36
CA ILE A 65 -0.35 6.24 2.12
C ILE A 65 1.05 6.70 1.73
N CYS A 66 2.03 6.39 2.56
CA CYS A 66 3.44 6.51 2.19
C CYS A 66 4.18 5.24 2.58
N ARG A 67 5.21 4.91 1.81
CA ARG A 67 6.12 3.82 2.17
C ARG A 67 6.87 4.21 3.44
N LYS A 68 6.78 3.38 4.47
CA LYS A 68 7.57 3.57 5.69
C LYS A 68 9.02 3.24 5.38
N ARG A 69 9.81 4.24 4.98
CA ARG A 69 11.26 4.08 4.83
C ARG A 69 11.79 3.70 6.21
N GLY A 70 12.22 2.44 6.35
CA GLY A 70 12.92 2.01 7.56
C GLY A 70 14.05 3.00 7.81
N LEU A 71 14.21 3.43 9.07
CA LEU A 71 15.49 3.94 9.52
C LEU A 71 16.53 2.96 8.99
N ILE A 72 17.39 3.47 8.13
CA ILE A 72 18.50 2.72 7.53
C ILE A 72 19.39 2.33 8.71
N ASN A 73 19.11 1.19 9.34
CA ASN A 73 20.12 0.47 10.09
C ASN A 73 20.80 -0.42 9.06
N ASP A 74 21.63 0.23 8.24
CA ASP A 74 22.86 -0.38 7.75
C ASP A 74 23.63 -0.86 8.99
N ARG A 75 23.59 -2.17 9.25
CA ARG A 75 24.52 -2.88 10.12
C ARG A 75 24.90 -4.19 9.48
#